data_AF-A0A423PZ97-F1
#
_entry.id   AF-A0A423PZ97-F1
#
_cell.length_a   1.000
_cell.length_b   1.000
_cell.length_c   1.000
_cell.angle_alpha   90.00
_cell.angle_beta   90.00
_cell.angle_gamma   90.00
#
_symmetry.space_group_name_H-M   'P 1'
#
loop_
_entity.id
_entity.type
_entity.pdbx_description
1 polymer ?
#
loop_
_entity_poly.entity_id
_entity_poly.type
_entity_poly.pdbx_seq_one_letter_code
_entity_poly.pdbx_strand_id
1 'polypeptide(L)'
;MFNLIRTRLRARAGRHGDAPRNRDARLQLRLPNPYGGRPWLSATVAFSAAPHARGETLRLRAHVDSCLRLTDAEGSPSLGHGPVARRSLADSGRHAAASLVRGVLSRLPAERLAPITARRRRSWIDVQFSTAPLDAGADALTPEPLRRVYGGGLPRLAAGEPRVGVWSGPAGGPAGGLARLVLLQFDERDLGAASGFNLNASAARLVEPASAADAEAAETGVN
;
A
#
# COMPACT_ATOMS: atom_id res chain seq x y z
N MET A 1 -16.32 -0.19 26.47
CA MET A 1 -15.48 -1.20 25.81
C MET A 1 -14.12 -0.67 25.31
N PHE A 2 -14.06 0.54 24.73
CA PHE A 2 -12.81 1.15 24.23
C PHE A 2 -11.73 1.47 25.29
N ASN A 3 -12.11 1.68 26.55
CA ASN A 3 -11.14 1.97 27.62
C ASN A 3 -10.28 0.77 28.01
N LEU A 4 -10.80 -0.46 27.98
CA LEU A 4 -10.05 -1.67 28.31
C LEU A 4 -8.93 -1.99 27.30
N ILE A 5 -9.13 -1.61 26.03
CA ILE A 5 -8.12 -1.77 24.96
C ILE A 5 -6.97 -0.77 25.16
N ARG A 6 -7.28 0.48 25.56
CA ARG A 6 -6.25 1.49 25.89
C ARG A 6 -5.40 1.08 27.10
N THR A 7 -6.01 0.49 28.12
CA THR A 7 -5.27 0.07 29.33
C THR A 7 -4.35 -1.11 29.05
N ARG A 8 -4.75 -2.06 28.18
CA ARG A 8 -3.90 -3.20 27.81
C ARG A 8 -2.72 -2.82 26.92
N LEU A 9 -2.90 -1.85 26.02
CA LEU A 9 -1.79 -1.31 25.22
C LEU A 9 -0.78 -0.54 26.08
N ARG A 10 -1.24 0.25 27.06
CA ARG A 10 -0.34 0.92 28.02
C ARG A 10 0.34 -0.04 28.98
N ALA A 11 -0.35 -1.10 29.44
CA ALA A 11 0.26 -2.11 30.32
C ALA A 11 1.35 -2.95 29.62
N ARG A 12 1.30 -3.09 28.29
CA ARG A 12 2.36 -3.73 27.50
C ARG A 12 3.47 -2.76 27.11
N ALA A 13 3.17 -1.46 26.98
CA ALA A 13 4.17 -0.41 26.74
C ALA A 13 4.92 0.03 28.01
N GLY A 14 4.34 -0.16 29.20
CA GLY A 14 4.95 0.22 30.50
C GLY A 14 5.87 -0.84 31.12
N ARG A 15 6.09 -1.99 30.47
CA ARG A 15 7.07 -2.99 30.89
C ARG A 15 8.16 -3.11 29.83
N HIS A 16 9.05 -2.14 29.76
CA HIS A 16 10.46 -2.35 29.42
C HIS A 16 11.14 -0.98 29.55
N GLY A 17 11.97 -0.84 30.59
CA GLY A 17 13.03 0.16 30.64
C GLY A 17 14.14 -0.18 29.66
N ASP A 18 13.78 -0.42 28.40
CA ASP A 18 14.73 -0.63 27.31
C ASP A 18 15.06 0.73 26.71
N ALA A 19 16.35 0.96 26.49
CA ALA A 19 16.87 2.08 25.71
C ALA A 19 16.04 2.31 24.42
N PRO A 20 15.96 3.54 23.91
CA PRO A 20 15.23 3.85 22.68
C PRO A 20 15.77 2.98 21.52
N ARG A 21 15.03 1.94 21.17
CA ARG A 21 15.34 0.99 20.09
C ARG A 21 14.41 1.24 18.92
N ASN A 22 14.94 1.12 17.70
CA ASN A 22 14.14 1.18 16.48
C ASN A 22 13.05 0.09 16.50
N ARG A 23 11.81 0.45 16.17
CA ARG A 23 10.69 -0.50 16.12
C ARG A 23 10.17 -0.62 14.70
N ASP A 24 10.35 -1.79 14.12
CA ASP A 24 9.85 -2.12 12.79
C ASP A 24 8.76 -3.19 12.85
N ALA A 25 7.67 -2.99 12.10
CA ALA A 25 6.59 -3.95 11.96
C ALA A 25 6.13 -4.01 10.50
N ARG A 26 5.86 -5.21 9.99
CA ARG A 26 5.36 -5.41 8.62
C ARG A 26 4.18 -6.36 8.63
N LEU A 27 3.10 -5.93 7.98
CA LEU A 27 1.90 -6.71 7.73
C LEU A 27 1.78 -6.96 6.22
N GLN A 28 1.50 -8.21 5.84
CA GLN A 28 1.24 -8.59 4.47
C GLN A 28 -0.10 -9.31 4.37
N LEU A 29 -0.96 -8.85 3.47
CA LEU A 29 -2.25 -9.45 3.15
C LEU A 29 -2.26 -9.82 1.66
N ARG A 30 -2.71 -11.04 1.35
CA ARG A 30 -2.82 -11.54 -0.02
C ARG A 30 -4.18 -12.20 -0.20
N LEU A 31 -4.92 -11.76 -1.22
CA LEU A 31 -6.11 -12.44 -1.71
C LEU A 31 -5.69 -13.33 -2.90
N PRO A 32 -5.74 -14.67 -2.75
CA PRO A 32 -5.38 -15.57 -3.85
C PRO A 32 -6.36 -15.46 -5.00
N ASN A 33 -5.89 -15.73 -6.22
CA ASN A 33 -6.76 -15.90 -7.37
C ASN A 33 -7.45 -17.29 -7.30
N PRO A 34 -8.79 -17.36 -7.29
CA PRO A 34 -9.52 -18.63 -7.26
C PRO A 34 -9.33 -19.50 -8.51
N TYR A 35 -8.81 -18.93 -9.60
CA TYR A 35 -8.55 -19.61 -10.88
C TYR A 35 -7.08 -20.03 -11.07
N GLY A 36 -6.19 -19.73 -10.11
CA GLY A 36 -4.75 -20.00 -10.22
C GLY A 36 -3.91 -18.77 -10.62
N GLY A 37 -2.58 -18.89 -10.48
CA GLY A 37 -1.62 -17.84 -10.81
C GLY A 37 -1.53 -16.65 -9.85
N ARG A 38 -1.23 -15.46 -10.37
CA ARG A 38 -0.95 -14.24 -9.56
C ARG A 38 -2.12 -13.87 -8.64
N PRO A 39 -1.87 -13.44 -7.38
CA PRO A 39 -2.92 -13.04 -6.45
C PRO A 39 -3.67 -11.80 -6.96
N TRP A 40 -4.99 -11.81 -6.83
CA TRP A 40 -5.83 -10.68 -7.25
C TRP A 40 -5.57 -9.39 -6.48
N LEU A 41 -5.17 -9.52 -5.22
CA LEU A 41 -4.83 -8.40 -4.35
C LEU A 41 -3.63 -8.78 -3.49
N SER A 42 -2.63 -7.92 -3.47
CA SER A 42 -1.53 -7.96 -2.52
C SER A 42 -1.41 -6.60 -1.86
N ALA A 43 -1.49 -6.58 -0.53
CA ALA A 43 -1.28 -5.39 0.27
C ALA A 43 -0.11 -5.63 1.24
N THR A 44 0.83 -4.71 1.29
CA THR A 44 1.93 -4.70 2.25
C THR A 44 1.91 -3.37 2.99
N VAL A 45 1.93 -3.43 4.32
CA VAL A 45 2.05 -2.26 5.18
C VAL A 45 3.30 -2.45 6.04
N ALA A 46 4.21 -1.48 6.04
CA ALA A 46 5.40 -1.45 6.86
C ALA A 46 5.38 -0.19 7.72
N PHE A 47 5.65 -0.36 9.00
CA PHE A 47 5.77 0.70 9.99
C PHE A 47 7.17 0.64 10.58
N SER A 48 7.83 1.79 10.70
CA SER A 48 9.15 1.92 11.32
C SER A 48 9.18 3.15 12.21
N ALA A 49 9.79 3.05 13.38
CA ALA A 49 9.86 4.11 14.38
C ALA A 49 11.28 4.26 14.90
N ALA A 50 11.94 5.35 14.50
CA ALA A 50 13.33 5.64 14.83
C ALA A 50 13.43 6.77 15.86
N PRO A 51 13.92 6.49 17.08
CA PRO A 51 14.14 7.53 18.07
C PRO A 51 15.28 8.47 17.64
N HIS A 52 15.16 9.74 17.97
CA HIS A 52 16.15 10.80 17.74
C HIS A 52 16.50 11.49 19.06
N ALA A 53 17.65 12.15 19.13
CA ALA A 53 18.15 12.79 20.37
C ALA A 53 17.16 13.80 21.00
N ARG A 54 16.28 14.39 20.19
CA ARG A 54 15.23 15.33 20.63
C ARG A 54 13.88 15.04 19.94
N GLY A 55 13.47 13.79 19.82
CA GLY A 55 12.17 13.43 19.25
C GLY A 55 12.12 12.00 18.71
N GLU A 56 11.12 11.71 17.90
CA GLU A 56 10.95 10.42 17.23
C GLU A 56 10.53 10.65 15.78
N THR A 57 11.02 9.80 14.88
CA THR A 57 10.60 9.77 13.48
C THR A 57 9.84 8.48 13.20
N LEU A 58 8.58 8.60 12.85
CA LEU A 58 7.70 7.52 12.45
C LEU A 58 7.55 7.49 10.93
N ARG A 59 7.56 6.30 10.34
CA ARG A 59 7.31 6.10 8.91
C ARG A 59 6.36 4.95 8.68
N LEU A 60 5.32 5.21 7.92
CA LEU A 60 4.32 4.25 7.46
C LEU A 60 4.39 4.16 5.94
N ARG A 61 4.68 2.96 5.43
CA ARG A 61 4.66 2.64 4.01
C ARG A 61 3.58 1.62 3.71
N ALA A 62 2.71 1.91 2.76
CA ALA A 62 1.75 0.94 2.24
C ALA A 62 1.94 0.77 0.73
N HIS A 63 1.87 -0.47 0.26
CA HIS A 63 1.85 -0.82 -1.15
C HIS A 63 0.69 -1.77 -1.40
N VAL A 64 -0.18 -1.41 -2.33
CA VAL A 64 -1.35 -2.20 -2.72
C VAL A 64 -1.28 -2.43 -4.22
N ASP A 65 -1.27 -3.70 -4.59
CA ASP A 65 -1.31 -4.15 -5.98
C ASP A 65 -2.58 -4.99 -6.18
N SER A 66 -3.41 -4.61 -7.14
CA SER A 66 -4.64 -5.33 -7.45
C SER A 66 -4.81 -5.55 -8.95
N CYS A 67 -5.12 -6.77 -9.35
CA CYS A 67 -5.47 -7.16 -10.70
C CYS A 67 -6.55 -8.25 -10.62
N LEU A 68 -7.80 -7.87 -10.85
CA LEU A 68 -8.90 -8.82 -10.87
C LEU A 68 -9.03 -9.38 -12.29
N ARG A 69 -8.98 -10.69 -12.44
CA ARG A 69 -9.21 -11.35 -13.73
C ARG A 69 -10.24 -12.42 -13.54
N LEU A 70 -11.36 -12.26 -14.23
CA LEU A 70 -12.35 -13.32 -14.40
C LEU A 70 -11.98 -14.01 -15.72
N THR A 71 -11.69 -15.30 -15.67
CA THR A 71 -11.56 -16.08 -16.90
C THR A 71 -12.97 -16.31 -17.42
N ASP A 72 -13.27 -15.87 -18.65
CA ASP A 72 -14.49 -16.28 -19.35
C ASP A 72 -14.36 -17.78 -19.62
N ALA A 73 -15.12 -18.56 -18.87
CA ALA A 73 -15.06 -20.01 -18.93
C ALA A 73 -16.45 -20.54 -19.32
N GLU A 74 -16.77 -20.45 -20.62
CA GLU A 74 -17.72 -21.37 -21.26
C GLU A 74 -17.19 -22.82 -21.29
N GLY A 75 -15.93 -23.04 -20.91
CA GLY A 75 -15.37 -24.37 -20.63
C GLY A 75 -15.17 -24.56 -19.13
N SER A 76 -15.73 -25.63 -18.56
CA SER A 76 -15.51 -26.06 -17.18
C SER A 76 -14.04 -25.84 -16.74
N PRO A 77 -13.76 -25.02 -15.72
CA PRO A 77 -12.38 -24.67 -15.39
C PRO A 77 -11.65 -25.89 -14.87
N SER A 78 -10.64 -26.35 -15.62
CA SER A 78 -9.68 -27.35 -15.14
C SER A 78 -9.01 -26.78 -13.90
N LEU A 79 -9.40 -27.34 -12.77
CA LEU A 79 -8.81 -27.10 -11.47
C LEU A 79 -7.28 -27.22 -11.61
N GLY A 80 -6.53 -26.15 -11.30
CA GLY A 80 -5.09 -26.21 -11.15
C GLY A 80 -4.70 -27.17 -10.02
N HIS A 81 -4.71 -28.46 -10.32
CA HIS A 81 -4.19 -29.52 -9.47
C HIS A 81 -2.70 -29.62 -9.78
N GLY A 82 -1.88 -28.95 -8.95
CA GLY A 82 -0.53 -29.45 -8.74
C GLY A 82 -0.60 -30.90 -8.23
N PRO A 83 0.37 -31.76 -8.56
CA PRO A 83 0.34 -33.18 -8.22
C PRO A 83 0.12 -33.38 -6.71
N VAL A 84 -0.78 -34.31 -6.40
CA VAL A 84 -1.31 -34.58 -5.06
C VAL A 84 -0.20 -35.13 -4.15
N ALA A 85 0.51 -34.24 -3.45
CA ALA A 85 1.40 -34.60 -2.37
C ALA A 85 1.05 -33.78 -1.11
N ARG A 86 0.44 -34.45 -0.13
CA ARG A 86 0.05 -33.97 1.22
C ARG A 86 -0.67 -32.61 1.28
N ARG A 87 -2.01 -32.66 1.33
CA ARG A 87 -2.90 -31.50 1.61
C ARG A 87 -2.43 -30.75 2.86
N SER A 88 -1.84 -29.58 2.68
CA SER A 88 -1.50 -28.69 3.78
C SER A 88 -2.75 -27.89 4.20
N LEU A 89 -2.83 -27.47 5.47
CA LEU A 89 -3.89 -26.56 5.94
C LEU A 89 -3.95 -25.26 5.11
N ALA A 90 -2.81 -24.83 4.56
CA ALA A 90 -2.73 -23.68 3.68
C ALA A 90 -3.44 -23.91 2.33
N ASP A 91 -3.46 -25.15 1.82
CA ASP A 91 -4.19 -25.50 0.60
C ASP A 91 -5.69 -25.53 0.85
N SER A 92 -6.12 -26.13 1.96
CA SER A 92 -7.53 -26.13 2.36
C SER A 92 -8.06 -24.71 2.61
N GLY A 93 -7.26 -23.85 3.26
CA GLY A 93 -7.60 -22.44 3.46
C GLY A 93 -7.73 -21.67 2.15
N ARG A 94 -6.82 -21.91 1.19
CA ARG A 94 -6.91 -21.34 -0.16
C ARG A 94 -8.17 -21.77 -0.90
N HIS A 95 -8.54 -23.05 -0.81
CA HIS A 95 -9.76 -23.57 -1.45
C HIS A 95 -11.03 -22.98 -0.84
N ALA A 96 -11.10 -22.88 0.49
CA ALA A 96 -12.24 -22.27 1.18
C ALA A 96 -12.39 -20.79 0.79
N ALA A 97 -11.30 -20.03 0.79
CA ALA A 97 -11.29 -18.64 0.35
C ALA A 97 -11.72 -18.50 -1.12
N ALA A 98 -11.20 -19.35 -2.02
CA ALA A 98 -11.56 -19.35 -3.43
C ALA A 98 -13.07 -19.61 -3.65
N SER A 99 -13.64 -20.56 -2.92
CA SER A 99 -15.07 -20.90 -3.02
C SER A 99 -15.97 -19.78 -2.49
N LEU A 100 -15.60 -19.13 -1.39
CA LEU A 100 -16.34 -17.96 -0.88
C LEU A 100 -16.30 -16.79 -1.87
N VAL A 101 -15.13 -16.50 -2.42
CA VAL A 101 -14.95 -15.43 -3.41
C VAL A 101 -15.80 -15.69 -4.66
N ARG A 102 -15.80 -16.94 -5.17
CA ARG A 102 -16.68 -17.32 -6.30
C ARG A 102 -18.16 -17.16 -5.98
N GLY A 103 -18.60 -17.57 -4.79
CA GLY A 103 -20.00 -17.43 -4.38
C GLY A 103 -20.47 -15.97 -4.25
N VAL A 104 -19.55 -15.05 -3.94
CA VAL A 104 -19.84 -13.61 -3.95
C VAL A 104 -19.86 -13.08 -5.38
N LEU A 105 -18.91 -13.50 -6.23
CA LEU A 105 -18.81 -13.03 -7.61
C LEU A 105 -19.95 -13.51 -8.50
N SER A 106 -20.44 -14.75 -8.32
CA SER A 106 -21.59 -15.28 -9.07
C SER A 106 -22.89 -14.51 -8.82
N ARG A 107 -22.95 -13.71 -7.74
CA ARG A 107 -24.09 -12.86 -7.40
C ARG A 107 -23.96 -11.44 -7.96
N LEU A 108 -22.82 -11.08 -8.53
CA LEU A 108 -22.56 -9.75 -9.08
C LEU A 108 -22.72 -9.79 -10.61
N PRO A 109 -23.49 -8.86 -11.21
CA PRO A 109 -23.63 -8.80 -12.66
C PRO A 109 -22.28 -8.48 -13.32
N ALA A 110 -21.97 -9.18 -14.42
CA ALA A 110 -20.69 -9.08 -15.13
C ALA A 110 -20.33 -7.64 -15.53
N GLU A 111 -21.33 -6.83 -15.89
CA GLU A 111 -21.18 -5.41 -16.24
C GLU A 111 -20.53 -4.58 -15.11
N ARG A 112 -20.82 -4.90 -13.84
CA ARG A 112 -20.21 -4.20 -12.69
C ARG A 112 -18.77 -4.62 -12.43
N LEU A 113 -18.39 -5.81 -12.90
CA LEU A 113 -17.07 -6.38 -12.72
C LEU A 113 -16.13 -6.00 -13.88
N ALA A 114 -16.66 -5.82 -15.10
CA ALA A 114 -15.92 -5.45 -16.31
C ALA A 114 -14.92 -4.26 -16.12
N PRO A 115 -15.29 -3.11 -15.52
CA PRO A 115 -14.35 -1.99 -15.35
C PRO A 115 -13.26 -2.27 -14.30
N ILE A 116 -13.50 -3.24 -13.42
CA ILE A 116 -12.59 -3.65 -12.37
C ILE A 116 -11.61 -4.71 -12.92
N THR A 117 -12.08 -5.61 -13.80
CA THR A 117 -11.27 -6.68 -14.37
C THR A 117 -10.38 -6.25 -15.54
N ALA A 118 -10.74 -5.16 -16.21
CA ALA A 118 -9.96 -4.61 -17.31
C ALA A 118 -8.70 -3.85 -16.86
N ARG A 119 -8.53 -3.58 -15.56
CA ARG A 119 -7.49 -2.66 -15.05
C ARG A 119 -6.66 -3.29 -13.94
N ARG A 120 -5.35 -3.08 -14.05
CA ARG A 120 -4.38 -3.32 -12.99
C ARG A 120 -4.14 -2.01 -12.26
N ARG A 121 -4.19 -2.04 -10.93
CA ARG A 121 -4.00 -0.85 -10.09
C ARG A 121 -2.88 -1.11 -9.10
N ARG A 122 -1.86 -0.25 -9.12
CA ARG A 122 -0.82 -0.20 -8.09
C ARG A 122 -0.93 1.12 -7.35
N SER A 123 -0.89 1.07 -6.03
CA SER A 123 -0.92 2.26 -5.16
C SER A 123 0.17 2.16 -4.13
N TRP A 124 0.88 3.27 -3.92
CA TRP A 124 1.90 3.44 -2.89
C TRP A 124 1.51 4.60 -2.00
N ILE A 125 1.70 4.45 -0.70
CA ILE A 125 1.51 5.48 0.31
C ILE A 125 2.76 5.47 1.17
N ASP A 126 3.37 6.63 1.40
CA ASP A 126 4.48 6.79 2.32
C ASP A 126 4.21 8.04 3.17
N VAL A 127 4.02 7.83 4.46
CA VAL A 127 3.78 8.89 5.44
C VAL A 127 4.92 8.87 6.44
N GLN A 128 5.64 9.96 6.54
CA GLN A 128 6.71 10.20 7.47
C GLN A 128 6.36 11.36 8.36
N PHE A 129 6.52 11.17 9.66
CA PHE A 129 6.24 12.16 10.68
C PHE A 129 7.43 12.20 11.64
N SER A 130 7.88 13.39 12.01
CA SER A 130 8.93 13.59 13.00
C SER A 130 8.53 14.65 14.01
N THR A 131 8.82 14.39 15.28
CA THR A 131 8.79 15.40 16.36
C THR A 131 10.16 15.98 16.67
N ALA A 132 11.20 15.52 15.96
CA ALA A 132 12.52 16.08 16.11
C ALA A 132 12.65 17.39 15.32
N PRO A 133 13.41 18.37 15.83
CA PRO A 133 13.77 19.55 15.04
C PRO A 133 14.66 19.08 13.88
N LEU A 134 14.23 19.34 12.65
CA LEU A 134 14.95 19.00 11.42
C LEU A 134 15.41 20.29 10.76
N ASP A 135 16.70 20.39 10.43
CA ASP A 135 17.27 21.63 9.85
C ASP A 135 16.60 22.03 8.53
N ALA A 136 16.25 21.03 7.70
CA ALA A 136 15.49 21.21 6.47
C ALA A 136 13.98 20.96 6.63
N GLY A 137 13.47 20.89 7.87
CA GLY A 137 12.05 20.68 8.16
C GLY A 137 11.46 19.42 7.51
N ALA A 138 10.24 19.53 6.99
CA ALA A 138 9.56 18.45 6.28
C ALA A 138 10.27 18.00 4.97
N ASP A 139 11.15 18.83 4.40
CA ASP A 139 11.94 18.45 3.23
C ASP A 139 12.97 17.36 3.55
N ALA A 140 13.50 17.34 4.78
CA ALA A 140 14.41 16.28 5.24
C ALA A 140 13.74 14.89 5.25
N LEU A 141 12.40 14.84 5.34
CA LEU A 141 11.64 13.61 5.32
C LEU A 141 11.28 13.15 3.90
N THR A 142 11.59 13.94 2.88
CA THR A 142 11.24 13.62 1.49
C THR A 142 12.07 12.45 0.97
N PRO A 143 11.44 11.36 0.48
CA PRO A 143 12.17 10.27 -0.16
C PRO A 143 13.01 10.75 -1.35
N GLU A 144 14.21 10.19 -1.50
CA GLU A 144 15.17 10.61 -2.53
C GLU A 144 14.63 10.61 -3.98
N PRO A 145 13.79 9.64 -4.41
CA PRO A 145 13.18 9.70 -5.73
C PRO A 145 12.27 10.92 -5.92
N LEU A 146 11.57 11.35 -4.86
CA LEU A 146 10.67 12.50 -4.90
C LEU A 146 11.45 13.82 -4.82
N ARG A 147 12.55 13.86 -4.07
CA ARG A 147 13.47 15.02 -4.06
C ARG A 147 14.02 15.33 -5.45
N ARG A 148 14.29 14.32 -6.27
CA ARG A 148 14.74 14.52 -7.66
C ARG A 148 13.68 15.12 -8.57
N VAL A 149 12.39 14.85 -8.31
CA VAL A 149 11.27 15.35 -9.13
C VAL A 149 10.82 16.74 -8.69
N TYR A 150 10.68 16.95 -7.38
CA TYR A 150 10.13 18.18 -6.82
C TYR A 150 11.21 19.16 -6.30
N GLY A 151 12.47 18.76 -6.29
CA GLY A 151 13.57 19.59 -5.80
C GLY A 151 13.44 19.94 -4.32
N GLY A 152 13.94 21.13 -3.96
CA GLY A 152 13.89 21.69 -2.61
C GLY A 152 12.74 22.68 -2.39
N GLY A 153 11.64 22.58 -3.14
CA GLY A 153 10.55 23.54 -2.99
C GLY A 153 9.25 23.08 -3.63
N LEU A 154 8.40 22.45 -2.82
CA LEU A 154 6.99 22.31 -3.18
C LEU A 154 6.28 23.67 -3.10
N PRO A 155 5.35 23.97 -4.03
CA PRO A 155 4.64 25.22 -4.01
C PRO A 155 3.77 25.32 -2.75
N ARG A 156 3.66 26.55 -2.25
CA ARG A 156 2.81 26.94 -1.13
C ARG A 156 1.83 28.00 -1.60
N LEU A 157 0.56 27.85 -1.23
CA LEU A 157 -0.51 28.78 -1.61
C LEU A 157 -0.48 30.06 -0.75
N ALA A 158 -0.30 29.93 0.57
CA ALA A 158 -0.14 31.05 1.49
C ALA A 158 0.77 30.69 2.68
N ALA A 159 1.30 31.69 3.38
CA ALA A 159 2.06 31.45 4.61
C ALA A 159 1.20 30.70 5.65
N GLY A 160 1.75 29.64 6.24
CA GLY A 160 1.02 28.77 7.18
C GLY A 160 0.23 27.63 6.52
N GLU A 161 0.18 27.55 5.19
CA GLU A 161 -0.47 26.45 4.47
C GLU A 161 0.51 25.32 4.13
N PRO A 162 0.02 24.07 4.02
CA PRO A 162 0.85 22.95 3.61
C PRO A 162 1.40 23.16 2.21
N ARG A 163 2.62 22.67 1.98
CA ARG A 163 3.16 22.60 0.62
C ARG A 163 2.63 21.36 -0.07
N VAL A 164 2.16 21.52 -1.30
CA VAL A 164 1.49 20.44 -2.04
C VAL A 164 2.05 20.32 -3.45
N GLY A 165 2.54 19.13 -3.80
CA GLY A 165 2.93 18.77 -5.15
C GLY A 165 1.96 17.76 -5.74
N VAL A 166 1.42 18.05 -6.93
CA VAL A 166 0.60 17.10 -7.68
C VAL A 166 1.20 16.91 -9.05
N TRP A 167 1.30 15.65 -9.47
CA TRP A 167 1.70 15.29 -10.81
C TRP A 167 0.75 14.22 -11.35
N SER A 168 0.43 14.32 -12.63
CA SER A 168 -0.29 13.28 -13.36
C SER A 168 0.21 13.20 -14.78
N GLY A 169 0.37 11.98 -15.30
CA GLY A 169 0.85 11.76 -16.65
C GLY A 169 0.56 10.36 -17.16
N PRO A 170 0.80 10.12 -18.47
CA PRO A 170 0.66 8.81 -19.06
C PRO A 170 1.64 7.81 -18.42
N ALA A 171 1.22 6.56 -18.29
CA ALA A 171 2.04 5.46 -17.81
C ALA A 171 1.62 4.15 -18.49
N GLY A 172 2.40 3.06 -18.39
CA GLY A 172 1.97 1.74 -18.88
C GLY A 172 2.34 1.36 -20.32
N GLY A 173 3.34 2.02 -20.93
CA GLY A 173 3.84 1.62 -22.25
C GLY A 173 2.78 1.72 -23.36
N PRO A 174 2.88 0.93 -24.44
CA PRO A 174 2.02 1.05 -25.63
C PRO A 174 0.52 0.84 -25.36
N ALA A 175 0.17 0.10 -24.31
CA ALA A 175 -1.21 -0.16 -23.93
C ALA A 175 -1.88 1.05 -23.25
N GLY A 176 -1.09 2.07 -22.91
CA GLY A 176 -1.55 3.26 -22.20
C GLY A 176 -1.80 3.02 -20.72
N GLY A 177 -2.20 4.06 -20.01
CA GLY A 177 -2.34 4.06 -18.56
C GLY A 177 -2.10 5.45 -17.98
N LEU A 178 -2.34 5.58 -16.68
CA LEU A 178 -2.29 6.85 -15.97
C LEU A 178 -1.55 6.67 -14.65
N ALA A 179 -0.51 7.48 -14.45
CA ALA A 179 0.13 7.65 -13.16
C ALA A 179 -0.29 8.98 -12.54
N ARG A 180 -0.50 8.95 -11.23
CA ARG A 180 -0.80 10.13 -10.40
C ARG A 180 0.07 10.06 -9.15
N LEU A 181 0.56 11.21 -8.74
CA LEU A 181 1.37 11.38 -7.55
C LEU A 181 0.91 12.64 -6.83
N VAL A 182 0.71 12.52 -5.52
CA VAL A 182 0.43 13.63 -4.63
C VAL A 182 1.46 13.59 -3.51
N LEU A 183 2.06 14.74 -3.22
CA LEU A 183 2.98 14.96 -2.12
C LEU A 183 2.47 16.13 -1.29
N LEU A 184 2.43 15.95 0.03
CA LEU A 184 1.99 16.93 1.00
C LEU A 184 3.05 17.04 2.09
N GLN A 185 3.42 18.27 2.42
CA GLN A 185 4.39 18.56 3.46
C GLN A 185 3.87 19.63 4.41
N PHE A 186 4.24 19.48 5.67
CA PHE A 186 3.86 20.39 6.72
C PHE A 186 4.98 20.42 7.77
N ASP A 187 5.43 21.61 8.18
CA ASP A 187 6.46 21.74 9.22
C ASP A 187 6.10 22.76 10.29
N GLU A 188 6.96 22.89 11.30
CA GLU A 188 6.79 23.81 12.42
C GLU A 188 6.62 25.28 12.00
N ARG A 189 7.23 25.69 10.88
CA ARG A 189 7.12 27.05 10.34
C ARG A 189 5.74 27.30 9.76
N ASP A 190 5.07 26.26 9.30
CA ASP A 190 3.68 26.31 8.82
C ASP A 190 2.68 26.40 9.99
N LEU A 191 3.03 25.79 11.12
CA LEU A 191 2.19 25.75 12.31
C LEU A 191 2.26 27.00 13.19
N GLY A 192 3.25 27.86 12.98
CA GLY A 192 3.52 29.01 13.86
C GLY A 192 3.85 28.61 15.31
N ALA A 193 4.25 27.35 15.53
CA ALA A 193 4.48 26.79 16.85
C ALA A 193 5.85 26.08 16.90
N ALA A 194 6.57 26.27 18.01
CA ALA A 194 7.86 25.61 18.27
C ALA A 194 7.69 24.14 18.71
N SER A 195 6.87 23.37 17.99
CA SER A 195 6.49 22.00 18.37
C SER A 195 7.45 20.93 17.82
N GLY A 196 8.47 21.29 17.03
CA GLY A 196 9.38 20.34 16.38
C GLY A 196 8.68 19.39 15.40
N PHE A 197 7.46 19.74 14.96
CA PHE A 197 6.60 18.86 14.17
C PHE A 197 6.93 18.97 12.69
N ASN A 198 7.18 17.85 12.04
CA ASN A 198 7.44 17.75 10.61
C ASN A 198 6.67 16.56 10.03
N LEU A 199 5.97 16.76 8.92
CA LEU A 199 5.17 15.74 8.23
C LEU A 199 5.46 15.78 6.73
N ASN A 200 5.66 14.60 6.16
CA ASN A 200 5.73 14.38 4.73
C ASN A 200 4.83 13.18 4.38
N ALA A 201 3.82 13.41 3.56
CA ALA A 201 2.90 12.37 3.11
C ALA A 201 2.88 12.33 1.58
N SER A 202 3.15 11.16 1.01
CA SER A 202 3.10 10.94 -0.43
C SER A 202 2.19 9.78 -0.77
N ALA A 203 1.45 9.92 -1.87
CA ALA A 203 0.61 8.88 -2.42
C ALA A 203 0.80 8.83 -3.94
N ALA A 204 1.17 7.66 -4.44
CA ALA A 204 1.27 7.39 -5.87
C ALA A 204 0.23 6.35 -6.27
N ARG A 205 -0.36 6.51 -7.46
CA ARG A 205 -1.26 5.54 -8.05
C ARG A 205 -0.93 5.37 -9.52
N LEU A 206 -0.79 4.13 -9.94
CA LEU A 206 -0.63 3.71 -11.32
C LEU A 206 -1.83 2.85 -11.70
N VAL A 207 -2.51 3.23 -12.77
CA VAL A 207 -3.62 2.48 -13.35
C VAL A 207 -3.24 2.15 -14.77
N GLU A 208 -3.14 0.86 -15.04
CA GLU A 208 -2.77 0.30 -16.35
C GLU A 208 -3.90 -0.62 -16.82
N PRO A 209 -4.10 -0.78 -18.13
CA PRO A 209 -4.90 -1.89 -18.63
C PRO A 209 -4.24 -3.18 -18.16
N ALA A 210 -5.04 -4.14 -17.74
CA ALA A 210 -4.50 -5.43 -17.40
C ALA A 210 -3.95 -6.09 -18.68
N SER A 211 -2.69 -6.55 -18.65
CA SER A 211 -1.99 -7.05 -19.85
C SER A 211 -2.29 -8.52 -20.15
N ALA A 212 -1.95 -8.98 -21.36
CA ALA A 212 -1.99 -10.40 -21.73
C ALA A 212 -0.97 -11.24 -20.94
N ALA A 213 0.19 -10.67 -20.58
CA ALA A 213 1.17 -11.33 -19.71
C ALA A 213 0.63 -11.58 -18.28
N ASP A 214 -0.29 -10.74 -17.81
CA ASP A 214 -1.01 -10.99 -16.56
C ASP A 214 -2.09 -12.08 -16.71
N ALA A 215 -2.52 -12.41 -17.94
CA ALA A 215 -3.42 -13.54 -18.24
C ALA A 215 -2.64 -14.86 -18.35
N GLU A 216 -1.49 -14.85 -19.02
CA GLU A 216 -0.62 -16.03 -19.18
C GLU A 216 -0.05 -16.53 -17.83
N ALA A 217 0.24 -15.60 -16.90
CA ALA A 217 0.61 -15.92 -15.52
C ALA A 217 -0.55 -16.44 -14.66
N ALA A 218 -1.81 -16.24 -15.07
CA ALA A 218 -2.98 -16.83 -14.43
C ALA A 218 -3.15 -18.31 -14.84
N GLU A 219 -2.82 -18.63 -16.10
CA GLU A 219 -2.93 -19.97 -16.68
C GLU A 219 -1.77 -20.89 -16.33
N THR A 220 -0.54 -20.37 -16.24
CA THR A 220 0.67 -21.21 -16.10
C THR A 220 1.05 -21.55 -14.66
N GLY A 221 0.53 -20.86 -13.65
CA GLY A 221 0.84 -21.17 -12.24
C GLY A 221 2.33 -21.03 -11.86
N VAL A 222 3.16 -20.39 -12.67
CA VAL A 222 4.59 -20.18 -12.41
C VAL A 222 4.80 -18.83 -11.71
N ASN A 223 5.55 -18.86 -10.61
CA ASN A 223 5.95 -17.72 -9.76
C ASN A 223 6.94 -16.79 -10.47
#